data_AF-A0A3M6K5T2-F1
#
_entry.id   AF-A0A3M6K5T2-F1
#
_cell.length_a   1.000
_cell.length_b   1.000
_cell.length_c   1.000
_cell.angle_alpha   90.00
_cell.angle_beta   90.00
_cell.angle_gamma   90.00
#
_symmetry.space_group_name_H-M   'P 1'
#
loop_
_entity.id
_entity.type
_entity.pdbx_description
1 polymer ?
#
loop_
_entity_poly.entity_id
_entity_poly.type
_entity_poly.pdbx_seq_one_letter_code
_entity_poly.pdbx_strand_id
1 'polypeptide(L)'
;MDFHPKDLPVSKTYDLKDEKDASNAVEDMVKIGFQGKKEGIRVLMPKESKLAKRIGYTVTTGVTHGLRQKNEVRDVRYWTYHHDDEHYAIVLISNSALEELGF
;
A
#
# COMPACT_ATOMS: atom_id res chain seq x y z
N MET A 1 19.90 2.20 -12.05
CA MET A 1 19.63 2.14 -10.60
C MET A 1 18.83 0.89 -10.34
N ASP A 2 19.27 0.05 -9.40
CA ASP A 2 18.44 -1.05 -8.91
C ASP A 2 17.42 -0.45 -7.94
N PHE A 3 16.23 -0.14 -8.45
CA PHE A 3 15.12 0.32 -7.63
C PHE A 3 14.54 -0.86 -6.85
N HIS A 4 14.55 -0.80 -5.52
CA HIS A 4 13.84 -1.74 -4.68
C HIS A 4 12.69 -1.04 -3.93
N PRO A 5 11.44 -1.54 -3.98
CA PRO A 5 10.29 -0.89 -3.33
C PRO A 5 10.41 -0.71 -1.80
N LYS A 6 11.33 -1.45 -1.17
CA LYS A 6 11.66 -1.31 0.27
C LYS A 6 12.32 0.03 0.60
N ASP A 7 12.97 0.65 -0.39
CA ASP A 7 13.72 1.91 -0.25
C ASP A 7 12.83 3.14 -0.37
N LEU A 8 11.57 2.97 -0.79
CA LEU A 8 10.61 4.06 -0.82
C LEU A 8 10.34 4.58 0.61
N PRO A 9 10.32 5.91 0.83
CA PRO A 9 9.95 6.48 2.12
C PRO A 9 8.49 6.16 2.43
N VAL A 10 8.21 5.82 3.68
CA VAL A 10 6.88 5.38 4.13
C VAL A 10 6.45 6.15 5.36
N SER A 11 5.28 6.77 5.27
CA SER A 11 4.67 7.56 6.36
C SER A 11 4.02 6.66 7.42
N LYS A 12 3.54 5.48 6.99
CA LYS A 12 2.80 4.56 7.84
C LYS A 12 2.97 3.12 7.36
N THR A 13 3.04 2.20 8.32
CA THR A 13 3.07 0.75 8.08
C THR A 13 1.90 0.11 8.82
N TYR A 14 1.17 -0.76 8.13
CA TYR A 14 0.11 -1.60 8.71
C TYR A 14 0.58 -3.04 8.72
N ASP A 15 0.50 -3.69 9.88
CA ASP A 15 0.74 -5.12 10.01
C ASP A 15 -0.60 -5.84 10.11
N LEU A 16 -0.99 -6.53 9.04
CA LEU A 16 -2.35 -7.04 8.85
C LEU A 16 -2.40 -8.55 9.03
N LYS A 17 -3.25 -9.02 9.94
CA LYS A 17 -3.35 -10.45 10.24
C LYS A 17 -4.40 -11.16 9.40
N ASP A 18 -5.44 -10.44 8.97
CA ASP A 18 -6.54 -11.02 8.20
C ASP A 18 -7.23 -10.01 7.26
N GLU A 19 -8.28 -10.47 6.57
CA GLU A 19 -9.07 -9.67 5.64
C GLU A 19 -9.87 -8.53 6.32
N LYS A 20 -10.21 -8.70 7.61
CA LYS A 20 -10.93 -7.68 8.39
C LYS A 20 -9.98 -6.55 8.74
N ASP A 21 -8.78 -6.87 9.19
CA ASP A 21 -7.71 -5.90 9.42
C ASP A 21 -7.39 -5.13 8.12
N ALA A 22 -7.35 -5.84 6.99
CA ALA A 22 -7.16 -5.21 5.69
C ALA A 22 -8.25 -4.21 5.34
N SER A 23 -9.52 -4.55 5.59
CA SER A 23 -10.64 -3.65 5.32
C SER A 23 -10.58 -2.39 6.20
N ASN A 24 -10.25 -2.55 7.48
CA ASN A 24 -10.07 -1.42 8.41
C ASN A 24 -8.90 -0.52 7.99
N ALA A 25 -7.78 -1.13 7.57
CA ALA A 25 -6.61 -0.41 7.11
C ALA A 25 -6.90 0.38 5.83
N VAL A 26 -7.67 -0.18 4.90
CA VAL A 26 -8.13 0.51 3.68
C VAL A 26 -8.91 1.77 4.02
N GLU A 27 -9.86 1.71 4.96
CA GLU A 27 -10.64 2.89 5.34
C GLU A 27 -9.74 4.01 5.85
N ASP A 28 -8.72 3.67 6.65
CA ASP A 28 -7.75 4.63 7.16
C ASP A 28 -6.83 5.16 6.06
N MET A 29 -6.33 4.32 5.16
CA MET A 29 -5.53 4.73 3.99
C MET A 29 -6.28 5.72 3.10
N VAL A 30 -7.56 5.46 2.86
CA VAL A 30 -8.44 6.34 2.06
C VAL A 30 -8.77 7.63 2.82
N LYS A 31 -8.83 7.62 4.16
CA LYS A 31 -8.92 8.85 4.99
C LYS A 31 -7.66 9.68 4.92
N ILE A 32 -6.52 9.01 4.96
CA ILE A 32 -5.19 9.61 4.89
C ILE A 32 -4.95 10.23 3.50
N GLY A 33 -5.32 9.53 2.43
CA GLY A 33 -5.08 9.98 1.05
C GLY A 33 -3.60 9.90 0.63
N PHE A 34 -3.37 9.89 -0.68
CA PHE A 34 -2.03 9.72 -1.28
C PHE A 34 -1.50 10.97 -2.01
N GLN A 35 -2.39 11.89 -2.39
CA GLN A 35 -2.04 13.09 -3.15
C GLN A 35 -1.32 14.12 -2.27
N GLY A 36 -0.31 14.80 -2.83
CA GLY A 36 0.47 15.83 -2.12
C GLY A 36 1.40 15.30 -1.03
N LYS A 37 1.55 13.98 -0.92
CA LYS A 37 2.48 13.32 0.01
C LYS A 37 3.71 12.86 -0.72
N LYS A 38 4.87 12.94 -0.08
CA LYS A 38 6.15 12.45 -0.62
C LYS A 38 6.51 11.05 -0.12
N GLU A 39 5.60 10.42 0.61
CA GLU A 39 5.81 9.15 1.28
C GLU A 39 4.67 8.19 0.95
N GLY A 40 5.00 6.91 0.83
CA GLY A 40 4.04 5.84 0.64
C GLY A 40 3.42 5.34 1.94
N ILE A 41 2.56 4.34 1.79
CA ILE A 41 2.01 3.52 2.86
C ILE A 41 2.46 2.08 2.63
N ARG A 42 2.93 1.42 3.68
CA ARG A 42 3.33 0.02 3.65
C ARG A 42 2.28 -0.85 4.33
N VAL A 43 2.09 -2.03 3.78
CA VAL A 43 1.28 -3.11 4.34
C VAL A 43 2.17 -4.32 4.48
N LEU A 44 2.27 -4.89 5.67
CA LEU A 44 2.86 -6.19 5.93
C LEU A 44 1.75 -7.24 5.99
N MET A 45 2.02 -8.39 5.39
CA MET A 45 1.08 -9.51 5.29
C MET A 45 1.82 -10.79 5.68
N PRO A 46 1.20 -11.68 6.46
CA PRO A 46 1.79 -12.97 6.80
C PRO A 46 2.21 -13.73 5.55
N LYS A 47 3.32 -14.47 5.61
CA LYS A 47 3.78 -15.35 4.50
C LYS A 47 2.93 -16.59 4.26
N GLU A 48 1.68 -16.59 4.71
CA GLU A 48 0.71 -17.59 4.29
C GLU A 48 0.11 -17.21 2.92
N SER A 49 0.47 -17.96 1.87
CA SER A 49 0.19 -17.61 0.46
C SER A 49 -1.27 -17.23 0.17
N LYS A 50 -2.24 -17.99 0.69
CA LYS A 50 -3.67 -17.71 0.45
C LYS A 50 -4.15 -16.47 1.19
N LEU A 51 -3.69 -16.29 2.43
CA LEU A 51 -4.05 -15.15 3.26
C LEU A 51 -3.44 -13.85 2.71
N ALA A 52 -2.15 -13.87 2.38
CA ALA A 52 -1.45 -12.75 1.76
C ALA A 52 -2.12 -12.27 0.47
N LYS A 53 -2.55 -13.20 -0.40
CA LYS A 53 -3.26 -12.85 -1.64
C LYS A 53 -4.59 -12.17 -1.37
N ARG A 54 -5.34 -12.63 -0.37
CA ARG A 54 -6.64 -12.05 0.01
C ARG A 54 -6.47 -10.67 0.62
N ILE A 55 -5.55 -10.51 1.56
CA ILE A 55 -5.19 -9.21 2.14
C ILE A 55 -4.75 -8.25 1.04
N GLY A 56 -3.82 -8.67 0.17
CA GLY A 56 -3.32 -7.84 -0.92
C GLY A 56 -4.42 -7.39 -1.87
N TYR A 57 -5.30 -8.29 -2.29
CA TYR A 57 -6.46 -7.96 -3.12
C TYR A 57 -7.39 -6.96 -2.43
N THR A 58 -7.73 -7.19 -1.15
CA THR A 58 -8.57 -6.29 -0.35
C THR A 58 -7.96 -4.90 -0.25
N VAL A 59 -6.65 -4.80 -0.02
CA VAL A 59 -5.94 -3.52 0.05
C VAL A 59 -5.97 -2.79 -1.29
N THR A 60 -5.53 -3.42 -2.38
CA THR A 60 -5.39 -2.72 -3.67
C THR A 60 -6.75 -2.32 -4.25
N THR A 61 -7.74 -3.20 -4.16
CA THR A 61 -9.09 -2.90 -4.66
C THR A 61 -9.83 -1.93 -3.76
N GLY A 62 -9.70 -2.10 -2.44
CA GLY A 62 -10.31 -1.24 -1.44
C GLY A 62 -9.82 0.20 -1.52
N VAL A 63 -8.51 0.42 -1.65
CA VAL A 63 -7.94 1.76 -1.83
C VAL A 63 -8.47 2.41 -3.12
N THR A 64 -8.42 1.68 -4.24
CA THR A 64 -8.90 2.20 -5.53
C THR A 64 -10.39 2.57 -5.46
N HIS A 65 -11.20 1.72 -4.82
CA HIS A 65 -12.62 1.93 -4.67
C HIS A 65 -12.93 3.11 -3.74
N GLY A 66 -12.27 3.18 -2.58
CA GLY A 66 -12.48 4.25 -1.60
C GLY A 66 -12.07 5.63 -2.13
N LEU A 67 -10.93 5.72 -2.82
CA LEU A 67 -10.52 6.98 -3.48
C LEU A 67 -11.53 7.41 -4.55
N ARG A 68 -12.09 6.46 -5.31
CA ARG A 68 -13.18 6.75 -6.27
C ARG A 68 -14.41 7.33 -5.58
N GLN A 69 -14.86 6.74 -4.47
CA GLN A 69 -16.03 7.22 -3.73
C GLN A 69 -15.84 8.64 -3.18
N LYS A 70 -14.61 8.99 -2.80
CA LYS A 70 -14.24 10.34 -2.36
C LYS A 70 -13.98 11.35 -3.47
N ASN A 71 -14.05 10.92 -4.73
CA ASN A 71 -13.66 11.73 -5.88
C ASN A 71 -12.19 12.23 -5.80
N GLU A 72 -11.30 11.41 -5.21
CA GLU A 72 -9.87 11.67 -5.12
C GLU A 72 -9.10 11.07 -6.32
N VAL A 73 -7.87 11.55 -6.53
CA VAL A 73 -6.96 11.02 -7.56
C VAL A 73 -6.59 9.57 -7.24
N ARG A 74 -6.80 8.68 -8.21
CA ARG A 74 -6.57 7.23 -8.08
C ARG A 74 -5.23 6.77 -8.65
N ASP A 75 -4.36 7.73 -8.99
CA ASP A 75 -3.05 7.46 -9.56
C ASP A 75 -2.05 7.04 -8.46
N VAL A 76 -2.27 5.82 -7.98
CA VAL A 76 -1.50 5.17 -6.92
C VAL A 76 -0.80 3.96 -7.52
N ARG A 77 0.53 3.96 -7.44
CA ARG A 77 1.38 2.83 -7.79
C ARG A 77 1.54 1.93 -6.57
N TYR A 78 1.75 0.65 -6.82
CA TYR A 78 2.10 -0.28 -5.77
C TYR A 78 3.02 -1.38 -6.26
N TRP A 79 3.77 -1.95 -5.32
CA TRP A 79 4.62 -3.11 -5.53
C TRP A 79 4.50 -4.08 -4.37
N THR A 80 4.50 -5.37 -4.70
CA THR A 80 4.55 -6.46 -3.73
C THR A 80 5.93 -7.08 -3.71
N TYR A 81 6.51 -7.31 -2.54
CA TYR A 81 7.86 -7.88 -2.39
C TYR A 81 8.00 -8.70 -1.10
N HIS A 82 9.07 -9.49 -1.00
CA HIS A 82 9.44 -10.17 0.23
C HIS A 82 10.09 -9.17 1.20
N HIS A 83 9.51 -8.96 2.38
CA HIS A 83 9.96 -7.92 3.30
C HIS A 83 11.04 -8.42 4.27
N ASP A 84 10.72 -9.52 4.94
CA ASP A 84 11.52 -10.24 5.92
C ASP A 84 11.15 -11.74 5.87
N ASP A 85 11.52 -12.53 6.88
CA ASP A 85 11.26 -13.97 6.94
C ASP A 85 9.78 -14.33 7.17
N GLU A 86 8.99 -13.44 7.78
CA GLU A 86 7.61 -13.69 8.21
C GLU A 86 6.58 -12.98 7.32
N HIS A 87 6.98 -11.93 6.60
CA HIS A 87 6.08 -11.04 5.89
C HIS A 87 6.39 -10.89 4.39
N TYR A 88 5.31 -10.88 3.60
CA TYR A 88 5.26 -10.12 2.35
C TYR A 88 4.93 -8.66 2.66
N ALA A 89 5.33 -7.75 1.79
CA ALA A 89 4.91 -6.36 1.87
C ALA A 89 4.28 -5.88 0.57
N ILE A 90 3.33 -4.95 0.70
CA ILE A 90 2.88 -4.05 -0.37
C ILE A 90 3.27 -2.64 0.05
N VAL A 91 3.85 -1.87 -0.87
CA VAL A 91 3.97 -0.41 -0.70
C VAL A 91 3.07 0.27 -1.72
N LEU A 92 2.28 1.25 -1.28
CA LEU A 92 1.39 2.07 -2.09
C LEU A 92 1.85 3.52 -2.02
N ILE A 93 1.99 4.20 -3.15
CA ILE A 93 2.45 5.59 -3.22
C ILE A 93 1.84 6.27 -4.44
N SER A 94 1.55 7.58 -4.37
CA SER A 94 1.05 8.30 -5.54
C SER A 94 2.12 8.41 -6.62
N ASN A 95 1.70 8.41 -7.89
CA ASN A 95 2.63 8.54 -9.02
C ASN A 95 3.38 9.89 -8.98
N SER A 96 2.68 10.97 -8.60
CA SER A 96 3.31 12.29 -8.42
C SER A 96 4.44 12.28 -7.39
N ALA A 97 4.30 11.51 -6.31
CA ALA A 97 5.33 11.41 -5.28
C ALA A 97 6.57 10.66 -5.78
N LEU A 98 6.38 9.65 -6.62
CA LEU A 98 7.48 8.90 -7.23
C LEU A 98 8.30 9.79 -8.16
N GLU A 99 7.63 10.58 -9.00
CA GLU A 99 8.27 11.55 -9.89
C GLU A 99 9.09 12.57 -9.10
N GLU A 100 8.56 13.08 -7.98
CA GLU A 100 9.28 14.00 -7.09
C GLU A 100 10.53 13.37 -6.42
N LEU A 101 10.49 12.06 -6.19
CA LEU A 101 11.62 11.30 -5.62
C LEU A 101 12.68 10.93 -6.68
N GLY A 102 12.40 11.19 -7.96
CA GLY A 102 13.32 10.91 -9.08
C GLY A 102 13.31 9.46 -9.55
N PHE A 103 12.19 8.75 -9.34
CA PHE A 103 11.96 7.39 -9.86
C PHE A 103 11.22 7.40 -11.21
#